data_AF-A0A963VWE3-F1
#
_entry.id   AF-A0A963VWE3-F1
#
_cell.length_a   1.000
_cell.length_b   1.000
_cell.length_c   1.000
_cell.angle_alpha   90.00
_cell.angle_beta   90.00
_cell.angle_gamma   90.00
#
_symmetry.space_group_name_H-M   'P 1'
#
loop_
_entity.id
_entity.type
_entity.pdbx_description
1 polymer ?
#
loop_
_entity_poly.entity_id
_entity_poly.type
_entity_poly.pdbx_seq_one_letter_code
_entity_poly.pdbx_strand_id
1 'polypeptide(L)'
;WDSLYVDIRDAFGPLEFALDHARLRGVSAKVFNIPLCHLPAEFRDYAVASISDWKRRYSEACSNCCEQERCSGFFEWHPKELIDDVSPL
;
A
#
# COMPACT_ATOMS: atom_id res chain seq x y z
N TRP A 1 -13.43 -13.81 11.92
CA TRP A 1 -12.63 -13.28 10.80
C TRP A 1 -11.73 -12.15 11.25
N ASP A 2 -12.13 -11.35 12.24
CA ASP A 2 -11.36 -10.22 12.79
C ASP A 2 -9.92 -10.58 13.24
N SER A 3 -9.69 -11.80 13.74
CA SER A 3 -8.36 -12.28 14.11
C SER A 3 -7.42 -12.55 12.92
N LEU A 4 -7.92 -12.46 11.69
CA LEU A 4 -7.15 -12.65 10.46
C LEU A 4 -6.84 -11.31 9.77
N TYR A 5 -7.39 -10.20 10.28
CA TYR A 5 -7.11 -8.87 9.79
C TYR A 5 -5.93 -8.26 10.55
N VAL A 6 -5.04 -7.61 9.80
CA VAL A 6 -3.93 -6.84 10.34
C VAL A 6 -3.90 -5.51 9.59
N ASP A 7 -3.95 -4.41 10.33
CA ASP A 7 -3.64 -3.11 9.77
C ASP A 7 -2.12 -2.95 9.69
N ILE A 8 -1.60 -2.88 8.47
CA ILE A 8 -0.16 -2.77 8.22
C ILE A 8 0.44 -1.45 8.71
N ARG A 9 -0.41 -0.43 8.94
CA ARG A 9 0.02 0.87 9.44
C ARG A 9 0.37 0.81 10.92
N ASP A 10 -0.33 -0.05 11.65
CA ASP A 10 -0.09 -0.30 13.08
C ASP A 10 0.92 -1.43 13.31
N ALA A 11 0.94 -2.43 12.42
CA ALA A 11 1.71 -3.66 12.59
C ALA A 11 2.55 -4.02 11.35
N PHE A 12 3.45 -3.12 10.94
CA PHE A 12 4.31 -3.32 9.77
C PHE A 12 5.42 -4.37 9.96
N GLY A 13 5.84 -4.63 11.21
CA GLY A 13 7.02 -5.45 11.54
C GLY A 13 7.12 -6.83 10.85
N PRO A 14 6.04 -7.62 10.71
CA PRO A 14 6.09 -8.87 9.97
C PRO A 14 6.39 -8.70 8.47
N LEU A 15 5.89 -7.63 7.85
CA LEU A 15 6.14 -7.32 6.44
C LEU A 15 7.57 -6.79 6.25
N GLU A 16 8.02 -5.91 7.15
CA GLU A 16 9.42 -5.48 7.22
C GLU A 16 10.38 -6.67 7.27
N PHE A 17 10.18 -7.59 8.22
CA PHE A 17 11.01 -8.78 8.37
C PHE A 17 11.05 -9.62 7.09
N ALA A 18 9.90 -9.80 6.43
CA ALA A 18 9.82 -10.56 5.19
C ALA A 18 10.56 -9.88 4.03
N LEU A 19 10.41 -8.56 3.89
CA LEU A 19 11.08 -7.77 2.84
C LEU A 19 12.60 -7.74 3.04
N ASP A 20 13.06 -7.55 4.29
CA ASP A 20 14.47 -7.60 4.62
C ASP A 20 15.06 -8.98 4.39
N HIS A 21 14.35 -10.04 4.77
CA HIS A 21 14.80 -11.40 4.51
C HIS A 21 14.93 -11.67 3.01
N ALA A 22 13.95 -11.24 2.21
CA ALA A 22 14.01 -11.37 0.75
C ALA A 22 15.21 -10.60 0.18
N ARG A 23 15.40 -9.34 0.60
CA ARG A 23 16.53 -8.50 0.19
C ARG A 23 17.88 -9.12 0.51
N LEU A 24 18.08 -9.59 1.75
CA LEU A 24 19.34 -10.21 2.21
C LEU A 24 19.67 -11.50 1.45
N ARG A 25 18.66 -12.17 0.88
CA ARG A 25 18.81 -13.39 0.08
C ARG A 25 18.87 -13.13 -1.43
N GLY A 26 18.83 -11.87 -1.85
CA GLY A 26 18.83 -11.51 -3.27
C GLY A 26 17.52 -11.87 -3.99
N VAL A 27 16.43 -12.07 -3.26
CA VAL A 27 15.10 -12.32 -3.83
C VAL A 27 14.40 -10.99 -4.06
N SER A 28 14.03 -10.71 -5.31
CA SER A 28 13.28 -9.51 -5.66
C SER A 28 11.83 -9.64 -5.18
N ALA A 29 11.46 -8.82 -4.19
CA ALA A 29 10.10 -8.75 -3.65
C ALA A 29 9.42 -7.44 -4.07
N LYS A 30 8.09 -7.48 -4.19
CA LYS A 30 7.23 -6.33 -4.48
C LYS A 30 5.97 -6.39 -3.62
N VAL A 31 5.49 -5.23 -3.18
CA VAL A 31 4.26 -5.07 -2.39
C VAL A 31 3.13 -4.62 -3.30
N PHE A 32 2.05 -5.38 -3.32
CA PHE A 32 0.89 -5.17 -4.19
C PHE A 32 -0.32 -4.73 -3.38
N ASN A 33 -1.16 -3.92 -4.01
CA ASN A 33 -2.51 -3.57 -3.53
C ASN A 33 -2.51 -2.85 -2.17
N ILE A 34 -1.41 -2.18 -1.84
CA ILE A 34 -1.26 -1.34 -0.66
C ILE A 34 -1.04 0.10 -1.10
N PRO A 35 -1.86 1.07 -0.65
CA PRO A 35 -1.61 2.49 -0.90
C PRO A 35 -0.22 2.88 -0.43
N LEU A 36 0.50 3.65 -1.25
CA LEU A 36 1.90 3.99 -0.99
C LEU A 36 2.11 4.72 0.34
N CYS A 37 1.15 5.55 0.73
CA CYS A 37 1.15 6.29 1.98
C CYS A 37 0.95 5.42 3.23
N HIS A 38 0.50 4.17 3.08
CA HIS A 38 0.38 3.22 4.18
C HIS A 38 1.70 2.49 4.48
N LEU A 39 2.73 2.70 3.65
CA LEU A 39 4.07 2.13 3.87
C LEU A 39 5.01 3.17 4.51
N PRO A 40 5.89 2.73 5.44
CA PRO A 40 6.99 3.56 5.90
C PRO A 40 7.87 3.98 4.72
N ALA A 41 8.47 5.17 4.79
CA ALA A 41 9.20 5.77 3.68
C ALA A 41 10.28 4.84 3.09
N GLU A 42 11.00 4.13 3.95
CA GLU A 42 12.08 3.20 3.59
C GLU A 42 11.62 1.98 2.77
N PHE A 43 10.33 1.66 2.81
CA PHE A 43 9.76 0.49 2.13
C PHE A 43 8.89 0.85 0.91
N ARG A 44 8.76 2.14 0.57
CA ARG A 44 7.92 2.59 -0.55
C ARG A 44 8.42 2.10 -1.91
N ASP A 45 9.72 1.85 -2.07
CA ASP A 45 10.29 1.36 -3.33
C ASP A 45 9.96 -0.13 -3.63
N TYR A 46 9.45 -0.87 -2.64
CA TYR A 46 8.88 -2.19 -2.87
C TYR A 46 7.47 -2.12 -3.47
N ALA A 47 6.76 -1.01 -3.28
CA ALA A 47 5.38 -0.87 -3.75
C ALA A 47 5.30 -0.78 -5.28
N VAL A 48 4.20 -1.27 -5.82
CA VAL A 48 3.87 -1.17 -7.24
C VAL A 48 2.44 -0.67 -7.42
N ALA A 49 2.23 0.15 -8.44
CA ALA A 49 0.91 0.53 -8.92
C ALA A 49 0.22 -0.68 -9.57
N SER A 50 -0.30 -1.59 -8.74
CA SER A 50 -0.69 -2.94 -9.16
C SER A 50 -2.16 -3.13 -9.50
N ILE A 51 -2.99 -2.10 -9.34
CA ILE A 51 -4.43 -2.18 -9.62
C ILE A 51 -4.68 -1.54 -10.98
N SER A 52 -5.28 -2.30 -11.90
CA SER A 52 -5.67 -1.81 -13.23
C SER A 52 -6.59 -0.60 -13.12
N ASP A 53 -6.46 0.35 -14.05
CA ASP A 53 -7.16 1.65 -14.00
C ASP A 53 -8.66 1.53 -13.76
N TRP A 54 -9.35 0.63 -14.47
CA TRP A 54 -10.79 0.46 -14.32
C TRP A 54 -11.23 -0.13 -12.97
N LYS A 55 -10.31 -0.74 -12.22
CA LYS A 55 -10.55 -1.28 -10.87
C LYS A 55 -10.05 -0.35 -9.77
N ARG A 56 -9.39 0.75 -10.12
CA ARG A 56 -8.62 1.57 -9.20
C ARG A 56 -9.36 2.86 -8.89
N ARG A 57 -9.48 3.17 -7.60
CA ARG A 57 -9.92 4.48 -7.12
C ARG A 57 -8.99 5.03 -6.05
N TYR A 58 -9.09 6.34 -5.87
CA TYR A 58 -8.39 7.09 -4.84
C TYR A 58 -9.41 7.85 -3.99
N SER A 59 -9.01 8.22 -2.77
CA SER A 59 -9.76 9.20 -1.99
C SER A 59 -9.66 10.58 -2.65
N GLU A 60 -10.65 11.44 -2.41
CA GLU A 60 -10.62 12.84 -2.83
C GLU A 60 -9.40 13.59 -2.25
N ALA A 61 -8.94 13.18 -1.06
CA ALA A 61 -7.73 13.70 -0.42
C ALA A 61 -6.47 13.51 -1.29
N CYS A 62 -6.45 12.48 -2.15
CA CYS A 62 -5.31 12.20 -3.02
C CYS A 62 -5.29 13.02 -4.32
N SER A 63 -6.25 13.93 -4.53
CA SER A 63 -6.37 14.72 -5.78
C SER A 63 -5.12 15.53 -6.14
N ASN A 64 -4.33 15.95 -5.15
CA ASN A 64 -3.07 16.70 -5.35
C ASN A 64 -1.84 15.91 -4.88
N CYS A 65 -1.94 14.59 -4.71
CA CYS A 65 -0.84 13.73 -4.27
C CYS A 65 0.21 13.62 -5.38
N CYS A 66 1.47 13.94 -5.08
CA CYS A 66 2.53 13.91 -6.11
C CYS A 66 2.96 12.49 -6.48
N GLU A 67 2.72 11.53 -5.58
CA GLU A 67 3.08 10.12 -5.77
C GLU A 67 1.91 9.27 -6.32
N GLN A 68 0.81 9.89 -6.79
CA GLN A 68 -0.39 9.16 -7.21
C GLN A 68 -0.11 8.13 -8.33
N GLU A 69 0.73 8.47 -9.31
CA GLU A 69 1.06 7.57 -10.42
C GLU A 69 1.78 6.29 -9.97
N ARG A 70 2.55 6.36 -8.87
CA ARG A 70 3.26 5.21 -8.28
C ARG A 70 2.41 4.43 -7.28
N CYS A 71 1.26 4.96 -6.90
CA CYS A 71 0.38 4.37 -5.90
C CYS A 71 -0.56 3.32 -6.52
N SER A 72 -0.80 2.21 -5.81
CA SER A 72 -1.82 1.24 -6.22
C SER A 72 -3.24 1.77 -6.05
N GLY A 73 -3.45 2.79 -5.20
CA GLY A 73 -4.77 3.18 -4.74
C GLY A 73 -5.49 2.02 -4.05
N PHE A 74 -6.82 2.02 -4.18
CA PHE A 74 -7.68 0.97 -3.68
C PHE A 74 -8.51 0.36 -4.81
N PHE A 75 -9.07 -0.82 -4.55
CA PHE A 75 -10.07 -1.39 -5.44
C PHE A 75 -11.36 -0.54 -5.44
N GLU A 76 -12.03 -0.46 -6.58
CA GLU A 76 -13.26 0.33 -6.80
C GLU A 76 -14.35 -0.01 -5.76
N TRP A 77 -14.42 -1.29 -5.39
CA TRP A 77 -15.37 -1.85 -4.43
C TRP A 77 -14.86 -1.88 -2.98
N HIS A 78 -13.76 -1.21 -2.65
CA HIS A 78 -13.29 -1.13 -1.28
C HIS A 78 -14.20 -0.20 -0.44
N PRO A 79 -14.42 -0.49 0.86
CA PRO A 79 -15.26 0.34 1.73
C PRO A 79 -14.79 1.79 1.76
N LYS A 80 -15.73 2.74 1.72
CA LYS A 80 -15.40 4.17 1.61
C LYS A 80 -14.62 4.66 2.83
N GLU A 81 -14.95 4.16 4.00
CA GLU A 81 -14.34 4.54 5.27
C GLU A 81 -12.84 4.20 5.31
N LEU A 82 -12.45 3.08 4.70
CA LEU A 82 -11.05 2.66 4.59
C LEU A 82 -10.29 3.40 3.50
N ILE A 83 -10.99 3.85 2.46
CA ILE A 83 -10.39 4.63 1.37
C ILE A 83 -10.04 6.04 1.84
N ASP A 84 -10.89 6.64 2.66
CA ASP A 84 -10.69 8.00 3.14
C ASP A 84 -9.64 8.07 4.25
N ASP A 85 -9.20 6.93 4.77
CA ASP A 85 -8.13 6.81 5.76
C ASP A 85 -6.73 6.75 5.09
N VAL A 86 -6.31 7.88 4.54
CA VAL A 86 -5.05 8.05 3.80
C VAL A 86 -4.27 9.28 4.24
N SER A 87 -2.95 9.25 4.02
CA SER A 87 -2.07 10.40 4.20
C SER A 87 -1.28 10.68 2.91
N PRO A 88 -1.84 11.43 1.95
CA PRO A 88 -1.18 11.73 0.67
C PRO A 88 0.26 12.23 0.83
N LEU A 89 1.12 11.88 -0.13
CA LEU A 89 2.56 12.15 -0.12
C LEU A 89 2.90 13.35 -1.00
#